data_AF-A0A6V8MDL2-F1
#
_entry.id   AF-A0A6V8MDL2-F1
#
_cell.length_a   1.000
_cell.length_b   1.000
_cell.length_c   1.000
_cell.angle_alpha   90.00
_cell.angle_beta   90.00
_cell.angle_gamma   90.00
#
_symmetry.space_group_name_H-M   'P 1'
#
loop_
_entity.id
_entity.type
_entity.pdbx_description
1 polymer ?
#
loop_
_entity_poly.entity_id
_entity_poly.type
_entity_poly.pdbx_seq_one_letter_code
_entity_poly.pdbx_strand_id
1 'polypeptide(L)'
;MTDAVKPPKKPRGVASLLEGRCIACGARCQSACPVDAIEMDDAGAPIINTSKCIGCVKCVKVCPVQALEMSFTPEELRILQELAAASAAAGAPPVEEDAEEAELARKLSSYRGVWVFIEQTEGVAAKVSWELLGKGMELAQARNCELAAVVMGEGVEDLCRQAIGYGAQRVFLMDAPVLRHYRTDAYQRGVCALVQKYRPEVILMGATGLGRDLAGVVATELATGLTADCTGLSIDDKGNLMQTRPAFGGNIMATIICDKFRPQMATVRPHVMPMPAFDPALAGEIVREKVPVSEEEMKVKVLKILMDGGAGSKIDISGADFIISGGRGMMNKDNFAMLQDLADVLGGVVGASRSAVDAGWMPQDRQVGQTGKTVRPKVYIACGISGAIQHLVGMQDSDVVIAINRDPEAPIFQVASYGIVGDLFQVVPALTRKLKALKQARSGKPA
;
A
#
# COMPACT_ATOMS: atom_id res chain seq x y z
N MET A 1 -11.52 7.02 -72.33
CA MET A 1 -11.00 6.02 -71.36
C MET A 1 -9.79 6.65 -70.71
N THR A 2 -10.01 7.35 -69.60
CA THR A 2 -8.97 8.07 -68.87
C THR A 2 -8.29 7.09 -67.93
N ASP A 3 -7.03 6.76 -68.22
CA ASP A 3 -6.19 5.89 -67.41
C ASP A 3 -6.13 6.39 -65.96
N ALA A 4 -6.64 5.57 -65.05
CA ALA A 4 -6.56 5.81 -63.62
C ALA A 4 -5.10 5.69 -63.17
N VAL A 5 -4.46 6.84 -62.91
CA VAL A 5 -3.11 6.92 -62.34
C VAL A 5 -3.10 6.21 -60.98
N LYS A 6 -2.41 5.07 -60.89
CA LYS A 6 -2.18 4.35 -59.63
C LYS A 6 -1.47 5.30 -58.64
N PRO A 7 -1.89 5.37 -57.35
CA PRO A 7 -1.25 6.22 -56.37
C PRO A 7 0.23 5.81 -56.18
N PRO A 8 1.15 6.79 -56.04
CA PRO A 8 2.58 6.51 -55.91
C PRO A 8 2.86 5.69 -54.65
N LYS A 9 3.57 4.58 -54.80
CA LYS A 9 4.00 3.75 -53.66
C LYS A 9 5.02 4.53 -52.82
N LYS A 10 4.83 4.56 -51.50
CA LYS A 10 5.77 5.21 -50.57
C LYS A 10 7.17 4.58 -50.73
N PRO A 11 8.20 5.35 -51.11
CA PRO A 11 9.54 4.82 -51.28
C PRO A 11 10.11 4.43 -49.91
N ARG A 12 10.78 3.28 -49.84
CA ARG A 12 11.25 2.68 -48.58
C ARG A 12 12.71 2.99 -48.25
N GLY A 13 13.43 3.66 -49.15
CA GLY A 13 14.84 4.02 -48.99
C GLY A 13 15.76 2.80 -48.92
N VAL A 14 17.06 3.06 -48.94
CA VAL A 14 18.11 2.05 -48.84
C VAL A 14 18.95 2.34 -47.59
N ALA A 15 19.35 1.31 -46.86
CA ALA A 15 20.21 1.50 -45.70
C ALA A 15 21.61 1.95 -46.14
N SER A 16 22.17 2.96 -45.49
CA SER A 16 23.54 3.47 -45.67
C SER A 16 24.28 3.49 -44.33
N LEU A 17 25.57 3.21 -44.37
CA LEU A 17 26.45 3.29 -43.20
C LEU A 17 26.98 4.71 -43.03
N LEU A 18 26.89 5.26 -41.82
CA LEU A 18 27.56 6.49 -41.44
C LEU A 18 29.04 6.18 -41.14
N GLU A 19 29.93 6.75 -41.94
CA GLU A 19 31.38 6.57 -41.81
C GLU A 19 31.85 6.95 -40.38
N GLY A 20 32.67 6.09 -39.78
CA GLY A 20 33.27 6.32 -38.46
C GLY A 20 32.40 6.05 -37.23
N ARG A 21 31.11 5.67 -37.39
CA ARG A 21 30.22 5.37 -36.25
C ARG A 21 30.06 3.88 -35.94
N CYS A 22 30.52 3.00 -36.82
CA CYS A 22 30.42 1.55 -36.60
C CYS A 22 31.44 1.06 -35.58
N ILE A 23 30.98 0.34 -34.56
CA ILE A 23 31.84 -0.24 -33.51
C ILE A 23 32.13 -1.74 -33.72
N ALA A 24 31.88 -2.29 -34.91
CA ALA A 24 32.11 -3.71 -35.24
C ALA A 24 31.55 -4.71 -34.19
N CYS A 25 30.31 -4.48 -33.73
CA CYS A 25 29.68 -5.22 -32.61
C CYS A 25 29.34 -6.71 -32.86
N GLY A 26 29.94 -7.35 -33.87
CA GLY A 26 29.76 -8.77 -34.18
C GLY A 26 28.56 -9.07 -35.09
N ALA A 27 28.43 -8.37 -36.22
CA ALA A 27 27.53 -8.71 -37.33
C ALA A 27 26.02 -8.79 -37.02
N ARG A 28 25.54 -8.17 -35.93
CA ARG A 28 24.09 -8.16 -35.58
C ARG A 28 23.21 -7.58 -36.69
N CYS A 29 23.71 -6.60 -37.44
CA CYS A 29 23.01 -6.02 -38.59
C CYS A 29 22.90 -7.00 -39.78
N GLN A 30 23.88 -7.86 -39.99
CA GLN A 30 23.84 -8.95 -40.98
C GLN A 30 22.78 -9.98 -40.61
N SER A 31 22.79 -10.50 -39.38
CA SER A 31 21.81 -11.51 -38.94
C SER A 31 20.37 -11.00 -38.90
N ALA A 32 20.17 -9.69 -38.75
CA ALA A 32 18.85 -9.08 -38.75
C ALA A 32 18.30 -8.80 -40.16
N CYS A 33 19.11 -8.96 -41.21
CA CYS A 33 18.72 -8.67 -42.59
C CYS A 33 17.95 -9.85 -43.18
N PRO A 34 16.65 -9.68 -43.53
CA PRO A 34 15.84 -10.80 -44.05
C PRO A 34 16.15 -11.18 -45.51
N VAL A 35 17.01 -10.41 -46.18
CA VAL A 35 17.34 -10.53 -47.61
C VAL A 35 18.85 -10.59 -47.85
N ASP A 36 19.62 -10.77 -46.78
CA ASP A 36 21.10 -10.86 -46.81
C ASP A 36 21.76 -9.73 -47.62
N ALA A 37 21.20 -8.52 -47.54
CA ALA A 37 21.73 -7.34 -48.21
C ALA A 37 22.91 -6.68 -47.48
N ILE A 38 23.37 -7.25 -46.37
CA ILE A 38 24.46 -6.71 -45.55
C ILE A 38 25.53 -7.78 -45.43
N GLU A 39 26.71 -7.51 -45.97
CA GLU A 39 27.91 -8.33 -45.83
C GLU A 39 28.91 -7.56 -44.95
N MET A 40 29.81 -8.26 -44.25
CA MET A 40 30.78 -7.61 -43.37
C MET A 40 32.15 -7.59 -44.05
N ASP A 41 32.87 -6.49 -43.94
CA ASP A 41 34.27 -6.40 -44.37
C ASP A 41 35.24 -7.01 -43.35
N ASP A 42 36.52 -7.10 -43.73
CA ASP A 42 37.59 -7.65 -42.88
C ASP A 42 37.82 -6.83 -41.59
N ALA A 43 37.33 -5.58 -41.52
CA ALA A 43 37.38 -4.71 -40.36
C ALA A 43 36.11 -4.81 -39.48
N GLY A 44 35.13 -5.62 -39.85
CA GLY A 44 33.87 -5.79 -39.14
C GLY A 44 32.87 -4.65 -39.34
N ALA A 45 33.01 -3.86 -40.40
CA ALA A 45 32.02 -2.87 -40.82
C ALA A 45 31.04 -3.46 -41.87
N PRO A 46 29.75 -3.07 -41.83
CA PRO A 46 28.75 -3.59 -42.76
C PRO A 46 28.83 -2.90 -44.13
N ILE A 47 29.08 -3.69 -45.17
CA ILE A 47 28.91 -3.34 -46.58
C ILE A 47 27.46 -3.64 -46.98
N ILE A 48 26.73 -2.61 -47.42
CA ILE A 48 25.31 -2.74 -47.76
C ILE A 48 25.15 -2.80 -49.28
N ASN A 49 24.57 -3.89 -49.76
CA ASN A 49 24.22 -4.03 -51.16
C ASN A 49 22.90 -3.32 -51.46
N THR A 50 23.00 -2.15 -52.08
CA THR A 50 21.85 -1.27 -52.39
C THR A 50 20.82 -1.92 -53.30
N SER A 51 21.23 -2.86 -54.17
CA SER A 51 20.32 -3.55 -55.10
C SER A 51 19.43 -4.61 -54.44
N LYS A 52 19.88 -5.20 -53.32
CA LYS A 52 19.15 -6.22 -52.56
C LYS A 52 18.36 -5.64 -51.38
N CYS A 53 18.60 -4.39 -51.02
CA CYS A 53 17.98 -3.77 -49.86
C CYS A 53 16.48 -3.49 -50.09
N ILE A 54 15.62 -4.01 -49.21
CA ILE A 54 14.16 -3.81 -49.29
C ILE A 54 13.63 -2.68 -48.39
N GLY A 55 14.52 -1.91 -47.75
CA GLY A 55 14.15 -0.79 -46.89
C GLY A 55 13.31 -1.16 -45.66
N CYS A 56 13.60 -2.32 -45.03
CA CYS A 56 12.80 -2.84 -43.92
C CYS A 56 13.14 -2.25 -42.52
N VAL A 57 14.15 -1.39 -42.42
CA VAL A 57 14.57 -0.65 -41.19
C VAL A 57 15.02 -1.55 -40.01
N LYS A 58 15.01 -2.88 -40.15
CA LYS A 58 15.43 -3.81 -39.09
C LYS A 58 16.90 -3.61 -38.69
N CYS A 59 17.77 -3.36 -39.66
CA CYS A 59 19.19 -3.11 -39.44
C CYS A 59 19.46 -1.84 -38.60
N VAL A 60 18.65 -0.79 -38.77
CA VAL A 60 18.72 0.45 -37.98
C VAL A 60 18.31 0.20 -36.53
N LYS A 61 17.23 -0.55 -36.29
CA LYS A 61 16.71 -0.84 -34.94
C LYS A 61 17.64 -1.71 -34.10
N VAL A 62 18.35 -2.63 -34.74
CA VAL A 62 19.24 -3.59 -34.06
C VAL A 62 20.63 -2.98 -33.78
N CYS A 63 20.97 -1.85 -34.41
CA CYS A 63 22.25 -1.19 -34.21
C CYS A 63 22.29 -0.45 -32.85
N PRO A 64 23.16 -0.85 -31.90
CA PRO A 64 23.22 -0.24 -30.57
C PRO A 64 23.74 1.22 -30.59
N VAL A 65 24.50 1.58 -31.63
CA VAL A 65 25.11 2.91 -31.80
C VAL A 65 24.46 3.72 -32.93
N GLN A 66 23.35 3.22 -33.51
CA GLN A 66 22.65 3.87 -34.62
C GLN A 66 23.56 4.29 -35.78
N ALA A 67 24.53 3.44 -36.13
CA ALA A 67 25.49 3.72 -37.21
C ALA A 67 24.90 3.58 -38.63
N LEU A 68 23.67 3.07 -38.75
CA LEU A 68 22.97 2.85 -40.02
C LEU A 68 21.80 3.82 -40.14
N GLU A 69 21.71 4.52 -41.27
CA GLU A 69 20.58 5.39 -41.60
C GLU A 69 19.90 4.94 -42.90
N MET A 70 18.72 5.47 -43.18
CA MET A 70 18.04 5.24 -44.45
C MET A 70 18.33 6.42 -45.37
N SER A 71 19.09 6.18 -46.44
CA SER A 71 19.28 7.12 -47.53
C SER A 71 18.16 6.96 -48.56
N PHE A 72 17.70 8.09 -49.09
CA PHE A 72 16.66 8.17 -50.11
C PHE A 72 17.25 8.86 -51.32
N THR A 73 16.88 8.41 -52.52
CA THR A 73 17.27 9.12 -53.75
C THR A 73 16.55 10.47 -53.86
N PRO A 74 17.07 11.46 -54.63
CA PRO A 74 16.45 12.77 -54.77
C PRO A 74 15.01 12.73 -55.32
N GLU A 75 14.67 11.74 -56.15
CA GLU A 75 13.32 11.52 -56.65
C GLU A 75 12.38 10.95 -55.57
N GLU A 76 12.89 10.05 -54.72
CA GLU A 76 12.14 9.49 -53.58
C GLU A 76 11.89 10.53 -52.49
N LEU A 77 12.83 11.45 -52.27
CA LEU A 77 12.67 12.60 -51.38
C LEU A 77 11.59 13.55 -51.88
N ARG A 78 11.51 13.80 -53.20
CA ARG A 78 10.41 14.58 -53.79
C ARG A 78 9.06 13.91 -53.60
N ILE A 79 8.96 12.61 -53.84
CA ILE A 79 7.71 11.84 -53.63
C ILE A 79 7.32 11.84 -52.14
N LEU A 80 8.29 11.72 -51.22
CA LEU A 80 8.05 11.84 -49.77
C LEU A 80 7.59 13.25 -49.37
N GLN A 81 8.16 14.29 -49.97
CA GLN A 81 7.75 15.68 -49.74
C GLN A 81 6.34 15.96 -50.29
N GLU A 82 6.01 15.44 -51.47
CA GLU A 82 4.66 15.54 -52.05
C GLU A 82 3.63 14.76 -51.23
N LEU A 83 3.97 13.55 -50.74
CA LEU A 83 3.13 12.78 -49.82
C LEU A 83 3.01 13.44 -48.44
N ALA A 84 4.07 14.07 -47.93
CA ALA A 84 4.05 14.81 -46.67
C ALA A 84 3.16 16.06 -46.80
N ALA A 85 3.25 16.79 -47.91
CA ALA A 85 2.40 17.93 -48.22
C ALA A 85 0.92 17.51 -48.39
N ALA A 86 0.66 16.36 -49.03
CA ALA A 86 -0.67 15.78 -49.10
C ALA A 86 -1.21 15.33 -47.73
N SER A 87 -0.35 14.78 -46.85
CA SER A 87 -0.73 14.41 -45.48
C SER A 87 -0.92 15.62 -44.57
N ALA A 88 -0.23 16.72 -44.83
CA ALA A 88 -0.42 17.99 -44.15
C ALA A 88 -1.72 18.67 -44.58
N ALA A 89 -2.11 18.56 -45.86
CA ALA A 89 -3.39 19.05 -46.37
C ALA A 89 -4.59 18.17 -45.93
N ALA A 90 -4.37 16.86 -45.72
CA ALA A 90 -5.38 15.94 -45.24
C ALA A 90 -5.55 15.91 -43.71
N GLY A 91 -4.77 16.70 -42.97
CA GLY A 91 -4.74 16.66 -41.51
C GLY A 91 -4.22 15.30 -41.05
N ALA A 92 -2.93 15.23 -40.69
CA ALA A 92 -2.50 14.15 -39.81
C ALA A 92 -3.47 14.09 -38.62
N PRO A 93 -4.03 12.91 -38.26
CA PRO A 93 -4.75 12.82 -37.01
C PRO A 93 -3.78 13.32 -35.93
N PRO A 94 -4.13 14.40 -35.19
CA PRO A 94 -3.34 14.76 -34.03
C PRO A 94 -3.31 13.53 -33.15
N VAL A 95 -2.15 13.27 -32.57
CA VAL A 95 -1.91 12.22 -31.59
C VAL A 95 -3.11 12.19 -30.62
N GLU A 96 -3.91 11.13 -30.65
CA GLU A 96 -5.14 11.00 -29.85
C GLU A 96 -4.86 11.06 -28.33
N GLU A 97 -3.59 10.99 -27.93
CA GLU A 97 -3.13 11.07 -26.54
C GLU A 97 -3.47 12.42 -25.86
N ASP A 98 -3.42 13.55 -26.56
CA ASP A 98 -3.72 14.87 -25.95
C ASP A 98 -5.23 15.04 -25.64
N ALA A 99 -6.11 14.43 -26.44
CA ALA A 99 -7.54 14.52 -26.23
C ALA A 99 -8.01 13.61 -25.08
N GLU A 100 -7.47 12.40 -24.99
CA GLU A 100 -7.75 11.48 -23.89
C GLU A 100 -7.17 12.00 -22.56
N GLU A 101 -5.95 12.54 -22.54
CA GLU A 101 -5.37 13.14 -21.33
C GLU A 101 -6.11 14.40 -20.87
N ALA A 102 -6.57 15.24 -21.80
CA ALA A 102 -7.38 16.42 -21.47
C ALA A 102 -8.77 16.03 -20.95
N GLU A 103 -9.41 15.02 -21.53
CA GLU A 103 -10.70 14.51 -21.05
C GLU A 103 -10.55 13.84 -19.67
N LEU A 104 -9.47 13.08 -19.48
CA LEU A 104 -9.10 12.48 -18.20
C LEU A 104 -8.85 13.56 -17.15
N ALA A 105 -8.06 14.59 -17.46
CA ALA A 105 -7.82 15.73 -16.57
C ALA A 105 -9.11 16.46 -16.20
N ARG A 106 -10.04 16.63 -17.16
CA ARG A 106 -11.36 17.21 -16.91
C ARG A 106 -12.20 16.33 -15.97
N LYS A 107 -12.20 15.00 -16.18
CA LYS A 107 -12.87 14.04 -15.27
C LYS A 107 -12.25 14.08 -13.88
N LEU A 108 -10.92 14.05 -13.78
CA LEU A 108 -10.16 14.10 -12.53
C LEU A 108 -10.42 15.39 -11.74
N SER A 109 -10.55 16.54 -12.41
CA SER A 109 -10.81 17.83 -11.77
C SER A 109 -12.15 17.91 -11.01
N SER A 110 -13.09 17.02 -11.34
CA SER A 110 -14.40 16.92 -10.69
C SER A 110 -14.36 16.14 -9.38
N TYR A 111 -13.28 15.41 -9.10
CA TYR A 111 -13.11 14.66 -7.86
C TYR A 111 -12.34 15.50 -6.85
N ARG A 112 -12.90 15.66 -5.65
CA ARG A 112 -12.26 16.42 -4.57
C ARG A 112 -12.53 15.80 -3.21
N GLY A 113 -11.54 15.90 -2.33
CA GLY A 113 -11.64 15.51 -0.94
C GLY A 113 -11.00 14.16 -0.63
N VAL A 114 -10.53 14.03 0.59
CA VAL A 114 -9.96 12.81 1.17
C VAL A 114 -10.98 12.22 2.10
N TRP A 115 -11.36 10.97 1.87
CA TRP A 115 -12.33 10.26 2.70
C TRP A 115 -11.65 9.19 3.54
N VAL A 116 -12.02 9.11 4.80
CA VAL A 116 -11.60 8.05 5.72
C VAL A 116 -12.83 7.26 6.15
N PHE A 117 -12.78 5.95 5.94
CA PHE A 117 -13.82 5.05 6.42
C PHE A 117 -13.61 4.75 7.90
N ILE A 118 -14.62 5.06 8.72
CA ILE A 118 -14.61 4.77 10.15
C ILE A 118 -15.22 3.39 10.35
N GLU A 119 -14.36 2.43 10.66
CA GLU A 119 -14.76 1.07 10.97
C GLU A 119 -15.32 1.05 12.39
N GLN A 120 -16.53 0.50 12.52
CA GLN A 120 -17.19 0.34 13.81
C GLN A 120 -17.59 -1.11 14.03
N THR A 121 -17.47 -1.57 15.27
CA THR A 121 -17.99 -2.85 15.74
C THR A 121 -18.81 -2.57 16.99
N GLU A 122 -20.11 -2.84 16.92
CA GLU A 122 -21.06 -2.61 18.02
C GLU A 122 -21.06 -1.18 18.58
N GLY A 123 -20.93 -0.18 17.70
CA GLY A 123 -20.90 1.23 18.09
C GLY A 123 -19.56 1.70 18.64
N VAL A 124 -18.53 0.85 18.66
CA VAL A 124 -17.16 1.23 19.02
C VAL A 124 -16.30 1.31 17.76
N ALA A 125 -15.70 2.47 17.52
CA ALA A 125 -14.79 2.65 16.39
C ALA A 125 -13.44 1.96 16.62
N ALA A 126 -12.89 1.37 15.56
CA ALA A 126 -11.57 0.78 15.59
C ALA A 126 -10.50 1.89 15.67
N LYS A 127 -9.44 1.66 16.45
CA LYS A 127 -8.34 2.63 16.64
C LYS A 127 -7.68 3.06 15.31
N VAL A 128 -7.60 2.14 14.34
CA VAL A 128 -7.06 2.40 13.00
C VAL A 128 -7.78 3.54 12.28
N SER A 129 -9.09 3.71 12.52
CA SER A 129 -9.86 4.79 11.90
C SER A 129 -9.41 6.17 12.39
N TRP A 130 -8.97 6.28 13.65
CA TRP A 130 -8.43 7.52 14.21
C TRP A 130 -7.02 7.82 13.70
N GLU A 131 -6.17 6.79 13.61
CA GLU A 131 -4.84 6.89 13.00
C GLU A 131 -4.93 7.36 11.53
N LEU A 132 -5.93 6.84 10.80
CA LEU A 132 -6.21 7.22 9.42
C LEU A 132 -6.70 8.66 9.27
N LEU A 133 -7.48 9.20 10.22
CA LEU A 133 -7.87 10.61 10.20
C LEU A 133 -6.66 11.53 10.35
N GLY A 134 -5.71 11.15 11.22
CA GLY A 134 -4.45 11.90 11.37
C GLY A 134 -3.68 11.96 10.05
N LYS A 135 -3.47 10.81 9.41
CA LYS A 135 -2.78 10.79 8.11
C LYS A 135 -3.60 11.43 6.99
N GLY A 136 -4.92 11.26 7.02
CA GLY A 136 -5.86 11.89 6.10
C GLY A 136 -5.81 13.41 6.17
N MET A 137 -5.60 13.99 7.36
CA MET A 137 -5.42 15.44 7.55
C MET A 137 -4.14 15.94 6.86
N GLU A 138 -3.01 15.25 7.03
CA GLU A 138 -1.76 15.60 6.33
C GLU A 138 -1.94 15.55 4.81
N LEU A 139 -2.64 14.53 4.30
CA LEU A 139 -2.92 14.39 2.87
C LEU A 139 -3.88 15.47 2.36
N ALA A 140 -4.92 15.78 3.14
CA ALA A 140 -5.89 16.83 2.82
C ALA A 140 -5.23 18.21 2.79
N GLN A 141 -4.32 18.51 3.73
CA GLN A 141 -3.53 19.74 3.73
C GLN A 141 -2.60 19.83 2.52
N ALA A 142 -1.88 18.77 2.19
CA ALA A 142 -1.01 18.73 1.02
C ALA A 142 -1.79 18.89 -0.31
N ARG A 143 -3.04 18.42 -0.37
CA ARG A 143 -3.94 18.62 -1.51
C ARG A 143 -4.79 19.89 -1.46
N ASN A 144 -4.77 20.62 -0.35
CA ASN A 144 -5.67 21.74 -0.06
C ASN A 144 -7.16 21.38 -0.31
N CYS A 145 -7.60 20.25 0.23
CA CYS A 145 -8.96 19.74 0.09
C CYS A 145 -9.58 19.39 1.46
N GLU A 146 -10.89 19.11 1.45
CA GLU A 146 -11.62 18.79 2.67
C GLU A 146 -11.37 17.33 3.11
N LEU A 147 -11.19 17.12 4.42
CA LEU A 147 -11.16 15.79 5.02
C LEU A 147 -12.58 15.39 5.44
N ALA A 148 -13.08 14.30 4.86
CA ALA A 148 -14.36 13.73 5.25
C ALA A 148 -14.21 12.35 5.91
N ALA A 149 -15.05 12.06 6.89
CA ALA A 149 -15.19 10.74 7.47
C ALA A 149 -16.49 10.09 6.98
N VAL A 150 -16.47 8.79 6.69
CA VAL A 150 -17.67 8.02 6.36
C VAL A 150 -17.95 7.06 7.52
N VAL A 151 -19.11 7.24 8.16
CA VAL A 151 -19.55 6.44 9.30
C VAL A 151 -20.85 5.73 8.92
N MET A 152 -20.87 4.41 9.06
CA MET A 152 -22.00 3.55 8.73
C MET A 152 -22.32 2.64 9.92
N GLY A 153 -23.59 2.56 10.33
CA GLY A 153 -24.00 1.73 11.45
C GLY A 153 -25.45 1.97 11.87
N GLU A 154 -25.78 1.53 13.09
CA GLU A 154 -27.05 1.80 13.76
C GLU A 154 -26.76 2.60 15.04
N GLY A 155 -27.32 3.81 15.18
CA GLY A 155 -27.16 4.65 16.37
C GLY A 155 -25.73 5.17 16.60
N VAL A 156 -24.99 5.45 15.53
CA VAL A 156 -23.54 5.78 15.56
C VAL A 156 -23.26 7.29 15.57
N GLU A 157 -24.21 8.13 15.99
CA GLU A 157 -24.05 9.59 16.02
C GLU A 157 -22.88 10.05 16.91
N ASP A 158 -22.60 9.33 18.00
CA ASP A 158 -21.49 9.65 18.90
C ASP A 158 -20.13 9.43 18.24
N LEU A 159 -20.02 8.45 17.33
CA LEU A 159 -18.79 8.25 16.55
C LEU A 159 -18.55 9.39 15.57
N CYS A 160 -19.60 10.03 15.05
CA CYS A 160 -19.46 11.21 14.21
C CYS A 160 -18.83 12.37 15.00
N ARG A 161 -19.27 12.59 16.24
CA ARG A 161 -18.67 13.63 17.11
C ARG A 161 -17.21 13.34 17.41
N GLN A 162 -16.88 12.07 17.67
CA GLN A 162 -15.50 11.65 17.88
C GLN A 162 -14.64 11.88 16.63
N ALA A 163 -15.14 11.52 15.45
CA ALA A 163 -14.45 11.73 14.18
C ALA A 163 -14.14 13.22 13.92
N ILE A 164 -15.08 14.11 14.25
CA ILE A 164 -14.85 15.57 14.18
C ILE A 164 -13.75 15.99 15.15
N GLY A 165 -13.76 15.50 16.38
CA GLY A 165 -12.73 15.81 17.37
C GLY A 165 -11.32 15.28 17.01
N TYR A 166 -11.24 14.29 16.12
CA TYR A 166 -9.98 13.81 15.55
C TYR A 166 -9.59 14.52 14.24
N GLY A 167 -10.35 15.51 13.79
CA GLY A 167 -9.98 16.38 12.67
C GLY A 167 -10.85 16.30 11.42
N ALA A 168 -11.92 15.48 11.40
CA ALA A 168 -12.81 15.42 10.24
C ALA A 168 -13.65 16.70 10.11
N GLN A 169 -13.58 17.36 8.95
CA GLN A 169 -14.32 18.60 8.67
C GLN A 169 -15.76 18.30 8.24
N ARG A 170 -15.96 17.20 7.51
CA ARG A 170 -17.28 16.70 7.13
C ARG A 170 -17.42 15.24 7.53
N VAL A 171 -18.58 14.83 8.02
CA VAL A 171 -18.87 13.43 8.36
C VAL A 171 -20.13 12.99 7.63
N PHE A 172 -19.99 12.02 6.74
CA PHE A 172 -21.11 11.34 6.10
C PHE A 172 -21.61 10.24 7.04
N LEU A 173 -22.82 10.44 7.55
CA LEU A 173 -23.49 9.50 8.45
C LEU A 173 -24.57 8.75 7.67
N MET A 174 -24.45 7.43 7.66
CA MET A 174 -25.50 6.51 7.22
C MET A 174 -25.96 5.68 8.42
N ASP A 175 -27.11 6.07 8.97
CA ASP A 175 -27.74 5.39 10.11
C ASP A 175 -28.91 4.54 9.60
N ALA A 176 -28.77 3.22 9.68
CA ALA A 176 -29.82 2.29 9.30
C ALA A 176 -29.70 0.98 10.10
N PRO A 177 -30.82 0.37 10.54
CA PRO A 177 -30.81 -0.92 11.24
C PRO A 177 -30.14 -2.06 10.44
N VAL A 178 -30.21 -1.97 9.10
CA VAL A 178 -29.56 -2.91 8.16
C VAL A 178 -28.03 -2.89 8.33
N LEU A 179 -27.45 -1.81 8.84
CA LEU A 179 -26.00 -1.65 9.01
C LEU A 179 -25.50 -2.05 10.41
N ARG A 180 -26.39 -2.53 11.30
CA ARG A 180 -26.04 -2.96 12.67
C ARG A 180 -24.90 -3.95 12.70
N HIS A 181 -24.97 -4.97 11.85
CA HIS A 181 -23.92 -5.96 11.68
C HIS A 181 -23.23 -5.75 10.34
N TYR A 182 -21.91 -5.92 10.33
CA TYR A 182 -21.15 -5.84 9.10
C TYR A 182 -21.64 -6.90 8.10
N ARG A 183 -22.04 -6.44 6.93
CA ARG A 183 -22.41 -7.24 5.77
C ARG A 183 -21.83 -6.56 4.54
N THR A 184 -21.04 -7.29 3.78
CA THR A 184 -20.28 -6.75 2.65
C THR A 184 -21.18 -6.03 1.64
N ASP A 185 -22.32 -6.62 1.26
CA ASP A 185 -23.26 -6.05 0.27
C ASP A 185 -23.89 -4.73 0.76
N ALA A 186 -24.38 -4.68 2.01
CA ALA A 186 -24.98 -3.46 2.56
C ALA A 186 -23.99 -2.30 2.66
N TYR A 187 -22.77 -2.59 3.15
CA TYR A 187 -21.72 -1.59 3.31
C TYR A 187 -21.18 -1.14 1.96
N GLN A 188 -20.95 -2.05 1.02
CA GLN A 188 -20.45 -1.71 -0.31
C GLN A 188 -21.44 -0.83 -1.07
N ARG A 189 -22.73 -1.17 -1.11
CA ARG A 189 -23.75 -0.34 -1.78
C ARG A 189 -23.85 1.05 -1.16
N GLY A 190 -23.76 1.16 0.17
CA GLY A 190 -23.73 2.44 0.88
C GLY A 190 -22.54 3.30 0.46
N VAL A 191 -21.32 2.74 0.50
CA VAL A 191 -20.10 3.46 0.08
C VAL A 191 -20.16 3.83 -1.40
N CYS A 192 -20.52 2.91 -2.28
CA CYS A 192 -20.60 3.16 -3.72
C CYS A 192 -21.61 4.29 -4.04
N ALA A 193 -22.76 4.33 -3.37
CA ALA A 193 -23.74 5.41 -3.54
C ALA A 193 -23.18 6.78 -3.11
N LEU A 194 -22.47 6.84 -1.98
CA LEU A 194 -21.80 8.07 -1.53
C LEU A 194 -20.73 8.53 -2.51
N VAL A 195 -19.89 7.60 -2.98
CA VAL A 195 -18.80 7.90 -3.92
C VAL A 195 -19.35 8.41 -5.25
N GLN A 196 -20.42 7.83 -5.77
CA GLN A 196 -21.04 8.29 -7.02
C GLN A 196 -21.65 9.69 -6.89
N LYS A 197 -22.21 10.02 -5.72
CA LYS A 197 -22.85 11.32 -5.44
C LYS A 197 -21.83 12.45 -5.22
N TYR A 198 -20.80 12.20 -4.42
CA TYR A 198 -19.87 13.25 -3.97
C TYR A 198 -18.49 13.21 -4.63
N ARG A 199 -18.15 12.11 -5.32
CA ARG A 199 -16.92 11.95 -6.12
C ARG A 199 -15.64 12.33 -5.34
N PRO A 200 -15.29 11.59 -4.27
CA PRO A 200 -14.03 11.79 -3.55
C PRO A 200 -12.80 11.48 -4.41
N GLU A 201 -11.69 12.16 -4.15
CA GLU A 201 -10.43 11.87 -4.83
C GLU A 201 -9.71 10.66 -4.23
N VAL A 202 -9.70 10.56 -2.90
CA VAL A 202 -8.98 9.52 -2.15
C VAL A 202 -9.93 8.88 -1.14
N ILE A 203 -9.86 7.55 -1.00
CA ILE A 203 -10.55 6.81 0.07
C ILE A 203 -9.54 5.94 0.81
N LEU A 204 -9.47 6.14 2.13
CA LEU A 204 -8.63 5.37 3.03
C LEU A 204 -9.49 4.47 3.92
N MET A 205 -9.08 3.20 4.05
CA MET A 205 -9.74 2.21 4.91
C MET A 205 -8.70 1.50 5.77
N GLY A 206 -9.10 0.93 6.91
CA GLY A 206 -8.20 0.12 7.72
C GLY A 206 -7.93 -1.22 7.06
N ALA A 207 -6.71 -1.76 7.18
CA ALA A 207 -6.40 -3.12 6.72
C ALA A 207 -6.81 -4.18 7.76
N THR A 208 -8.00 -4.02 8.36
CA THR A 208 -8.59 -4.99 9.30
C THR A 208 -9.32 -6.11 8.53
N GLY A 209 -9.87 -7.09 9.25
CA GLY A 209 -10.72 -8.11 8.63
C GLY A 209 -11.91 -7.51 7.88
N LEU A 210 -12.50 -6.43 8.40
CA LEU A 210 -13.61 -5.71 7.79
C LEU A 210 -13.15 -4.88 6.61
N GLY A 211 -12.15 -4.01 6.82
CA GLY A 211 -11.72 -3.08 5.77
C GLY A 211 -11.04 -3.77 4.58
N ARG A 212 -10.35 -4.90 4.78
CA ARG A 212 -9.79 -5.71 3.67
C ARG A 212 -10.88 -6.34 2.80
N ASP A 213 -11.98 -6.76 3.41
CA ASP A 213 -13.14 -7.30 2.68
C ASP A 213 -13.86 -6.19 1.92
N LEU A 214 -14.25 -5.11 2.62
CA LEU A 214 -14.99 -3.99 2.04
C LEU A 214 -14.23 -3.30 0.91
N ALA A 215 -12.95 -2.97 1.12
CA ALA A 215 -12.16 -2.22 0.15
C ALA A 215 -12.05 -2.96 -1.20
N GLY A 216 -11.88 -4.29 -1.17
CA GLY A 216 -11.77 -5.10 -2.37
C GLY A 216 -13.03 -5.07 -3.22
N VAL A 217 -14.20 -5.22 -2.59
CA VAL A 217 -15.49 -5.20 -3.30
C VAL A 217 -15.81 -3.81 -3.82
N VAL A 218 -15.59 -2.76 -3.02
CA VAL A 218 -15.84 -1.37 -3.43
C VAL A 218 -14.95 -0.97 -4.60
N ALA A 219 -13.66 -1.32 -4.57
CA ALA A 219 -12.73 -1.01 -5.67
C ALA A 219 -13.13 -1.71 -6.98
N THR A 220 -13.65 -2.94 -6.88
CA THR A 220 -14.12 -3.70 -8.05
C THR A 220 -15.37 -3.06 -8.66
N GLU A 221 -16.36 -2.69 -7.84
CA GLU A 221 -17.59 -2.06 -8.34
C GLU A 221 -17.32 -0.69 -8.97
N LEU A 222 -16.43 0.09 -8.37
CA LEU A 222 -16.06 1.42 -8.88
C LEU A 222 -15.05 1.38 -10.03
N ALA A 223 -14.55 0.18 -10.40
CA ALA A 223 -13.52 -0.04 -11.39
C ALA A 223 -12.27 0.86 -11.18
N THR A 224 -11.78 0.92 -9.94
CA THR A 224 -10.64 1.76 -9.55
C THR A 224 -9.49 0.95 -8.92
N GLY A 225 -8.32 1.59 -8.79
CA GLY A 225 -7.14 1.00 -8.16
C GLY A 225 -7.24 0.96 -6.64
N LEU A 226 -6.84 -0.18 -6.06
CA LEU A 226 -6.71 -0.39 -4.62
C LEU A 226 -5.31 -0.88 -4.26
N THR A 227 -4.62 -0.16 -3.37
CA THR A 227 -3.38 -0.67 -2.76
C THR A 227 -3.66 -1.21 -1.37
N ALA A 228 -3.40 -2.50 -1.18
CA ALA A 228 -3.64 -3.12 0.12
C ALA A 228 -2.47 -2.89 1.10
N ASP A 229 -2.77 -2.86 2.40
CA ASP A 229 -1.81 -2.96 3.51
C ASP A 229 -0.62 -1.97 3.40
N CYS A 230 -0.94 -0.71 3.10
CA CYS A 230 0.02 0.37 2.97
C CYS A 230 0.63 0.72 4.33
N THR A 231 1.92 1.02 4.31
CA THR A 231 2.68 1.51 5.48
C THR A 231 3.08 2.98 5.33
N GLY A 232 3.10 3.50 4.10
CA GLY A 232 3.39 4.90 3.81
C GLY A 232 2.38 5.48 2.82
N LEU A 233 1.96 6.71 3.07
CA LEU A 233 1.12 7.49 2.18
C LEU A 233 1.74 8.88 2.03
N SER A 234 1.96 9.30 0.79
CA SER A 234 2.36 10.66 0.45
C SER A 234 1.67 11.10 -0.84
N ILE A 235 1.74 12.37 -1.15
CA ILE A 235 1.22 12.93 -2.39
C ILE A 235 2.41 13.33 -3.26
N ASP A 236 2.36 12.94 -4.53
CA ASP A 236 3.34 13.33 -5.56
C ASP A 236 3.12 14.79 -6.01
N ASP A 237 4.08 15.39 -6.71
CA ASP A 237 3.99 16.75 -7.25
C ASP A 237 2.80 16.91 -8.23
N LYS A 238 2.43 15.82 -8.91
CA LYS A 238 1.24 15.74 -9.77
C LYS A 238 -0.07 15.59 -9.01
N GLY A 239 0.00 15.41 -7.69
CA GLY A 239 -1.15 15.25 -6.82
C GLY A 239 -1.66 13.82 -6.65
N ASN A 240 -1.02 12.83 -7.26
CA ASN A 240 -1.44 11.44 -7.08
C ASN A 240 -1.00 10.91 -5.71
N LEU A 241 -1.77 9.96 -5.17
CA LEU A 241 -1.48 9.30 -3.91
C LEU A 241 -0.41 8.23 -4.13
N MET A 242 0.78 8.48 -3.61
CA MET A 242 1.87 7.52 -3.53
C MET A 242 1.62 6.57 -2.35
N GLN A 243 1.35 5.32 -2.69
CA GLN A 243 0.98 4.28 -1.74
C GLN A 243 2.15 3.31 -1.58
N THR A 244 2.91 3.48 -0.51
CA THR A 244 4.04 2.61 -0.21
C THR A 244 3.57 1.43 0.62
N ARG A 245 3.83 0.23 0.12
CA ARG A 245 3.51 -1.02 0.82
C ARG A 245 4.66 -2.04 0.77
N PRO A 246 4.80 -2.87 1.81
CA PRO A 246 5.66 -4.04 1.75
C PRO A 246 5.02 -5.15 0.88
N ALA A 247 5.83 -5.75 0.02
CA ALA A 247 5.53 -6.94 -0.77
C ALA A 247 6.53 -8.05 -0.43
N PHE A 248 6.24 -9.30 -0.86
CA PHE A 248 7.11 -10.46 -0.64
C PHE A 248 7.53 -10.65 0.83
N GLY A 249 6.57 -10.60 1.74
CA GLY A 249 6.82 -10.81 3.18
C GLY A 249 7.58 -9.68 3.87
N GLY A 250 7.69 -8.50 3.24
CA GLY A 250 8.42 -7.35 3.79
C GLY A 250 9.75 -7.05 3.11
N ASN A 251 10.22 -7.94 2.24
CA ASN A 251 11.55 -7.79 1.60
C ASN A 251 11.61 -6.72 0.52
N ILE A 252 10.47 -6.37 -0.07
CA ILE A 252 10.38 -5.38 -1.14
C ILE A 252 9.42 -4.29 -0.72
N MET A 253 9.87 -3.04 -0.77
CA MET A 253 9.00 -1.87 -0.63
C MET A 253 8.61 -1.38 -2.01
N ALA A 254 7.31 -1.39 -2.31
CA ALA A 254 6.76 -0.93 -3.58
C ALA A 254 5.93 0.32 -3.33
N THR A 255 6.19 1.37 -4.11
CA THR A 255 5.34 2.57 -4.16
C THR A 255 4.48 2.49 -5.40
N ILE A 256 3.17 2.39 -5.20
CA ILE A 256 2.17 2.20 -6.24
C ILE A 256 1.35 3.49 -6.36
N ILE A 257 1.04 3.88 -7.61
CA ILE A 257 0.30 5.09 -7.92
C ILE A 257 -0.84 4.72 -8.87
N CYS A 258 -2.02 5.30 -8.67
CA CYS A 258 -3.14 5.19 -9.58
C CYS A 258 -3.36 6.54 -10.27
N ASP A 259 -2.81 6.66 -11.48
CA ASP A 259 -2.83 7.88 -12.28
C ASP A 259 -4.19 8.14 -12.95
N LYS A 260 -4.82 7.08 -13.48
CA LYS A 260 -5.99 7.19 -14.37
C LYS A 260 -7.35 7.06 -13.69
N PHE A 261 -7.46 6.29 -12.63
CA PHE A 261 -8.76 5.95 -12.04
C PHE A 261 -9.00 6.66 -10.71
N ARG A 262 -10.28 6.94 -10.41
CA ARG A 262 -10.75 7.56 -9.17
C ARG A 262 -11.98 6.84 -8.64
N PRO A 263 -12.17 6.77 -7.32
CA PRO A 263 -11.30 7.28 -6.26
C PRO A 263 -10.01 6.47 -6.11
N GLN A 264 -8.91 7.10 -5.69
CA GLN A 264 -7.69 6.37 -5.32
C GLN A 264 -7.90 5.70 -3.98
N MET A 265 -7.86 4.37 -3.93
CA MET A 265 -8.18 3.62 -2.72
C MET A 265 -6.94 2.99 -2.11
N ALA A 266 -6.79 3.10 -0.79
CA ALA A 266 -5.74 2.42 -0.06
C ALA A 266 -6.29 1.81 1.24
N THR A 267 -5.90 0.57 1.55
CA THR A 267 -6.01 0.07 2.93
C THR A 267 -4.70 0.30 3.67
N VAL A 268 -4.76 0.80 4.89
CA VAL A 268 -3.59 1.13 5.71
C VAL A 268 -3.48 0.16 6.86
N ARG A 269 -2.26 -0.33 7.08
CA ARG A 269 -1.98 -1.25 8.18
C ARG A 269 -2.30 -0.58 9.53
N PRO A 270 -3.06 -1.25 10.42
CA PRO A 270 -3.28 -0.75 11.77
C PRO A 270 -1.96 -0.50 12.50
N HIS A 271 -1.94 0.55 13.32
CA HIS A 271 -0.82 0.98 14.14
C HIS A 271 0.38 1.55 13.38
N VAL A 272 0.33 1.74 12.07
CA VAL A 272 1.45 2.34 11.33
C VAL A 272 1.44 3.87 11.39
N MET A 273 0.26 4.48 11.40
CA MET A 273 0.14 5.94 11.44
C MET A 273 0.02 6.43 12.90
N PRO A 274 0.62 7.59 13.24
CA PRO A 274 0.48 8.15 14.58
C PRO A 274 -0.96 8.58 14.85
N MET A 275 -1.41 8.43 16.09
CA MET A 275 -2.73 8.90 16.51
C MET A 275 -2.72 10.43 16.66
N PRO A 276 -3.64 11.15 16.02
CA PRO A 276 -3.75 12.60 16.18
C PRO A 276 -4.23 12.97 17.59
N ALA A 277 -3.91 14.19 18.04
CA ALA A 277 -4.45 14.73 19.28
C ALA A 277 -5.96 14.96 19.14
N PHE A 278 -6.72 14.53 20.14
CA PHE A 278 -8.16 14.76 20.18
C PHE A 278 -8.44 16.20 20.64
N ASP A 279 -9.13 16.98 19.81
CA ASP A 279 -9.57 18.32 20.15
C ASP A 279 -11.12 18.40 20.12
N PRO A 280 -11.77 18.50 21.29
CA PRO A 280 -13.23 18.58 21.38
C PRO A 280 -13.80 19.92 20.88
N ALA A 281 -12.98 20.94 20.64
CA ALA A 281 -13.42 22.25 20.18
C ALA A 281 -13.59 22.35 18.65
N LEU A 282 -13.16 21.33 17.89
CA LEU A 282 -13.31 21.29 16.45
C LEU A 282 -14.79 21.21 16.05
N ALA A 283 -15.21 22.12 15.17
CA ALA A 283 -16.53 22.11 14.56
C ALA A 283 -16.46 21.43 13.19
N GLY A 284 -17.38 20.49 12.94
CA GLY A 284 -17.50 19.78 11.68
C GLY A 284 -18.96 19.63 11.25
N GLU A 285 -19.17 19.42 9.95
CA GLU A 285 -20.50 19.26 9.36
C GLU A 285 -20.91 17.78 9.32
N ILE A 286 -22.07 17.43 9.88
CA ILE A 286 -22.62 16.07 9.79
C ILE A 286 -23.67 16.03 8.68
N VAL A 287 -23.38 15.30 7.61
CA VAL A 287 -24.27 15.08 6.47
C VAL A 287 -24.92 13.71 6.62
N ARG A 288 -26.23 13.70 6.91
CA ARG A 288 -27.01 12.46 7.02
C ARG A 288 -27.51 12.03 5.65
N GLU A 289 -27.12 10.84 5.22
CA GLU A 289 -27.54 10.25 3.95
C GLU A 289 -28.35 8.97 4.18
N LYS A 290 -29.33 8.74 3.31
CA LYS A 290 -30.15 7.53 3.37
C LYS A 290 -29.43 6.40 2.65
N VAL A 291 -29.41 5.24 3.29
CA VAL A 291 -28.86 4.01 2.69
C VAL A 291 -29.86 3.48 1.65
N PRO A 292 -29.45 3.24 0.40
CA PRO A 292 -30.33 2.69 -0.63
C PRO A 292 -30.41 1.15 -0.53
N VAL A 293 -30.56 0.61 0.70
CA VAL A 293 -30.52 -0.83 0.94
C VAL A 293 -31.68 -1.24 1.84
N SER A 294 -32.45 -2.21 1.36
CA SER A 294 -33.56 -2.84 2.09
C SER A 294 -33.12 -4.20 2.62
N GLU A 295 -33.63 -4.61 3.79
CA GLU A 295 -33.30 -5.92 4.39
C GLU A 295 -33.69 -7.11 3.50
N GLU A 296 -34.73 -6.93 2.67
CA GLU A 296 -35.26 -7.97 1.78
C GLU A 296 -34.32 -8.33 0.62
N GLU A 297 -33.43 -7.42 0.23
CA GLU A 297 -32.47 -7.62 -0.86
C GLU A 297 -31.19 -8.32 -0.40
N MET A 298 -31.03 -8.53 0.91
CA MET A 298 -29.81 -9.06 1.50
C MET A 298 -29.72 -10.57 1.34
N LYS A 299 -28.73 -11.01 0.57
CA LYS A 299 -28.42 -12.43 0.34
C LYS A 299 -27.83 -13.11 1.58
N VAL A 300 -27.06 -12.37 2.38
CA VAL A 300 -26.36 -12.87 3.56
C VAL A 300 -27.10 -12.47 4.83
N LYS A 301 -27.42 -13.46 5.67
CA LYS A 301 -28.05 -13.26 6.97
C LYS A 301 -27.11 -13.68 8.09
N VAL A 302 -26.90 -12.80 9.05
CA VAL A 302 -26.10 -13.09 10.25
C VAL A 302 -26.99 -13.80 11.26
N LEU A 303 -26.79 -15.11 11.44
CA LEU A 303 -27.61 -15.91 12.36
C LEU A 303 -27.16 -15.73 13.82
N LYS A 304 -25.85 -15.75 14.05
CA LYS A 304 -25.25 -15.63 15.38
C LYS A 304 -23.83 -15.11 15.26
N ILE A 305 -23.48 -14.15 16.10
CA ILE A 305 -22.09 -13.73 16.31
C ILE A 305 -21.61 -14.42 17.58
N LEU A 306 -20.65 -15.32 17.43
CA LEU A 306 -19.96 -15.92 18.56
C LEU A 306 -18.78 -15.03 18.90
N MET A 307 -18.96 -14.16 19.89
CA MET A 307 -17.82 -13.48 20.49
C MET A 307 -17.02 -14.52 21.26
N ASP A 308 -15.73 -14.56 21.00
CA ASP A 308 -14.82 -15.47 21.66
C ASP A 308 -14.45 -14.97 23.08
N GLY A 309 -15.44 -14.38 23.78
CA GLY A 309 -15.36 -13.73 25.09
C GLY A 309 -15.67 -14.68 26.25
N GLY A 310 -15.14 -15.90 26.19
CA GLY A 310 -15.11 -16.79 27.35
C GLY A 310 -14.26 -16.20 28.48
N ALA A 311 -14.81 -16.23 29.69
CA ALA A 311 -14.25 -15.72 30.93
C ALA A 311 -12.72 -15.91 31.08
N GLY A 312 -12.02 -14.80 31.32
CA GLY A 312 -10.59 -14.75 31.62
C GLY A 312 -9.82 -13.91 30.62
N SER A 313 -9.62 -12.62 30.93
CA SER A 313 -8.77 -11.64 30.23
C SER A 313 -8.08 -12.17 28.94
N LYS A 314 -8.84 -12.31 27.84
CA LYS A 314 -8.25 -12.43 26.51
C LYS A 314 -7.76 -11.04 26.13
N ILE A 315 -6.61 -10.69 26.70
CA ILE A 315 -6.01 -9.39 26.44
C ILE A 315 -5.50 -9.44 25.00
N ASP A 316 -6.05 -8.58 24.15
CA ASP A 316 -5.60 -8.47 22.77
C ASP A 316 -4.21 -7.84 22.73
N ILE A 317 -3.23 -8.59 22.24
CA ILE A 317 -1.83 -8.17 22.25
C ILE A 317 -1.53 -7.12 21.17
N SER A 318 -2.37 -7.01 20.14
CA SER A 318 -2.25 -5.99 19.11
C SER A 318 -2.47 -4.57 19.65
N GLY A 319 -3.36 -4.41 20.64
CA GLY A 319 -3.70 -3.10 21.20
C GLY A 319 -2.91 -2.68 22.43
N ALA A 320 -1.88 -3.43 22.84
CA ALA A 320 -1.15 -3.20 24.08
C ALA A 320 0.06 -2.28 23.90
N ASP A 321 0.20 -1.29 24.79
CA ASP A 321 1.31 -0.33 24.79
C ASP A 321 2.65 -0.98 25.21
N PHE A 322 2.60 -2.02 26.05
CA PHE A 322 3.77 -2.75 26.55
C PHE A 322 3.58 -4.25 26.29
N ILE A 323 4.51 -4.87 25.58
CA ILE A 323 4.46 -6.31 25.28
C ILE A 323 5.72 -6.97 25.79
N ILE A 324 5.56 -7.98 26.65
CA ILE A 324 6.64 -8.82 27.16
C ILE A 324 6.51 -10.16 26.47
N SER A 325 7.41 -10.46 25.53
CA SER A 325 7.32 -11.64 24.69
C SER A 325 8.31 -12.71 25.09
N GLY A 326 7.81 -13.94 25.29
CA GLY A 326 8.60 -15.11 25.63
C GLY A 326 8.90 -16.00 24.42
N GLY A 327 10.16 -16.39 24.27
CA GLY A 327 10.59 -17.33 23.25
C GLY A 327 10.88 -18.73 23.76
N ARG A 328 11.58 -19.52 22.93
CA ARG A 328 12.07 -20.86 23.30
C ARG A 328 12.99 -20.83 24.51
N GLY A 329 13.68 -19.71 24.75
CA GLY A 329 14.56 -19.53 25.90
C GLY A 329 13.86 -19.67 27.25
N MET A 330 12.53 -19.55 27.31
CA MET A 330 11.75 -19.75 28.53
C MET A 330 11.75 -21.20 29.04
N MET A 331 12.09 -22.18 28.21
CA MET A 331 12.21 -23.62 28.49
C MET A 331 10.95 -24.35 28.99
N ASN A 332 10.07 -23.71 29.78
CA ASN A 332 8.87 -24.27 30.38
C ASN A 332 7.73 -23.25 30.44
N LYS A 333 6.50 -23.76 30.56
CA LYS A 333 5.27 -22.96 30.71
C LYS A 333 5.23 -22.16 32.02
N ASP A 334 5.68 -22.75 33.13
CA ASP A 334 5.63 -22.10 34.46
C ASP A 334 6.49 -20.83 34.51
N ASN A 335 7.54 -20.77 33.70
CA ASN A 335 8.39 -19.61 33.59
C ASN A 335 7.69 -18.41 32.94
N PHE A 336 6.57 -18.60 32.23
CA PHE A 336 5.78 -17.46 31.75
C PHE A 336 5.13 -16.65 32.87
N ALA A 337 4.99 -17.21 34.08
CA ALA A 337 4.51 -16.46 35.24
C ALA A 337 5.40 -15.26 35.56
N MET A 338 6.72 -15.38 35.37
CA MET A 338 7.65 -14.26 35.60
C MET A 338 7.48 -13.14 34.56
N LEU A 339 7.07 -13.49 33.33
CA LEU A 339 6.77 -12.50 32.29
C LEU A 339 5.44 -11.82 32.58
N GLN A 340 4.48 -12.57 33.13
CA GLN A 340 3.22 -12.02 33.60
C GLN A 340 3.43 -11.03 34.74
N ASP A 341 4.27 -11.34 35.73
CA ASP A 341 4.62 -10.40 36.81
C ASP A 341 5.21 -9.09 36.27
N LEU A 342 6.10 -9.18 35.27
CA LEU A 342 6.67 -7.99 34.63
C LEU A 342 5.60 -7.21 33.84
N ALA A 343 4.73 -7.92 33.13
CA ALA A 343 3.60 -7.34 32.39
C ALA A 343 2.65 -6.59 33.33
N ASP A 344 2.27 -7.20 34.45
CA ASP A 344 1.35 -6.60 35.43
C ASP A 344 1.96 -5.33 36.05
N VAL A 345 3.27 -5.33 36.32
CA VAL A 345 3.97 -4.14 36.79
C VAL A 345 3.96 -3.04 35.75
N LEU A 346 4.08 -3.34 34.46
CA LEU A 346 4.10 -2.34 33.40
C LEU A 346 2.70 -1.92 32.92
N GLY A 347 1.65 -2.69 33.25
CA GLY A 347 0.34 -2.57 32.62
C GLY A 347 0.35 -3.08 31.17
N GLY A 348 1.24 -4.04 30.89
CA GLY A 348 1.44 -4.66 29.60
C GLY A 348 0.83 -6.05 29.48
N VAL A 349 1.19 -6.74 28.41
CA VAL A 349 0.66 -8.06 28.08
C VAL A 349 1.77 -9.03 27.73
N VAL A 350 1.53 -10.30 28.00
CA VAL A 350 2.48 -11.36 27.64
C VAL A 350 2.20 -11.87 26.22
N GLY A 351 3.21 -11.76 25.37
CA GLY A 351 3.27 -12.35 24.03
C GLY A 351 4.13 -13.62 23.99
N ALA A 352 4.06 -14.33 22.87
CA ALA A 352 4.86 -15.53 22.65
C ALA A 352 5.38 -15.59 21.20
N SER A 353 6.57 -16.16 21.00
CA SER A 353 7.02 -16.52 19.66
C SER A 353 6.34 -17.82 19.21
N ARG A 354 6.34 -18.09 17.90
CA ARG A 354 5.82 -19.35 17.35
C ARG A 354 6.41 -20.58 18.02
N SER A 355 7.71 -20.57 18.36
CA SER A 355 8.34 -21.71 19.05
C SER A 355 7.75 -21.99 20.43
N ALA A 356 7.27 -20.97 21.14
CA ALA A 356 6.61 -21.16 22.44
C ALA A 356 5.16 -21.67 22.28
N VAL A 357 4.48 -21.29 21.20
CA VAL A 357 3.15 -21.79 20.86
C VAL A 357 3.21 -23.25 20.39
N ASP A 358 4.15 -23.57 19.49
CA ASP A 358 4.38 -24.94 19.00
C ASP A 358 4.75 -25.89 20.16
N ALA A 359 5.40 -25.39 21.21
CA ALA A 359 5.70 -26.14 22.43
C ALA A 359 4.51 -26.25 23.42
N GLY A 360 3.35 -25.66 23.11
CA GLY A 360 2.15 -25.71 23.94
C GLY A 360 2.19 -24.80 25.18
N TRP A 361 3.13 -23.86 25.26
CA TRP A 361 3.26 -22.99 26.44
C TRP A 361 2.23 -21.85 26.45
N MET A 362 1.79 -21.39 25.28
CA MET A 362 0.86 -20.28 25.12
C MET A 362 -0.08 -20.52 23.93
N PRO A 363 -1.36 -20.06 23.97
CA PRO A 363 -2.25 -20.17 22.82
C PRO A 363 -1.78 -19.32 21.62
N GLN A 364 -2.23 -19.72 20.43
CA GLN A 364 -1.91 -19.07 19.16
C GLN A 364 -2.36 -17.60 19.11
N ASP A 365 -3.40 -17.22 19.85
CA ASP A 365 -3.88 -15.83 19.97
C ASP A 365 -2.81 -14.85 20.46
N ARG A 366 -1.77 -15.39 21.13
CA ARG A 366 -0.65 -14.62 21.68
C ARG A 366 0.63 -14.72 20.87
N GLN A 367 0.57 -15.36 19.71
CA GLN A 367 1.71 -15.48 18.81
C GLN A 367 2.02 -14.14 18.15
N VAL A 368 3.26 -13.67 18.27
CA VAL A 368 3.77 -12.51 17.53
C VAL A 368 4.61 -12.98 16.34
N GLY A 369 4.40 -12.36 15.19
CA GLY A 369 5.15 -12.64 13.96
C GLY A 369 4.30 -12.62 12.70
N GLN A 370 4.91 -12.90 11.55
CA GLN A 370 4.32 -12.91 10.22
C GLN A 370 3.08 -13.82 10.12
N THR A 371 3.12 -14.99 10.76
CA THR A 371 2.01 -15.95 10.80
C THR A 371 1.14 -15.80 12.06
N GLY A 372 1.42 -14.79 12.90
CA GLY A 372 0.69 -14.47 14.12
C GLY A 372 0.10 -13.07 14.04
N LYS A 373 0.05 -12.38 15.18
CA LYS A 373 -0.32 -10.97 15.26
C LYS A 373 0.90 -10.09 14.99
N THR A 374 0.69 -9.06 14.18
CA THR A 374 1.62 -7.93 14.06
C THR A 374 1.27 -6.92 15.13
N VAL A 375 2.28 -6.44 15.85
CA VAL A 375 2.11 -5.60 17.03
C VAL A 375 3.08 -4.42 16.98
N ARG A 376 2.64 -3.28 17.49
CA ARG A 376 3.44 -2.06 17.56
C ARG A 376 3.31 -1.38 18.93
N PRO A 377 3.80 -2.02 20.00
CA PRO A 377 3.83 -1.41 21.31
C PRO A 377 4.83 -0.26 21.35
N LYS A 378 4.68 0.60 22.36
CA LYS A 378 5.70 1.59 22.74
C LYS A 378 6.96 0.90 23.23
N VAL A 379 6.82 -0.23 23.95
CA VAL A 379 7.95 -1.03 24.41
C VAL A 379 7.69 -2.51 24.19
N TYR A 380 8.60 -3.15 23.45
CA TYR A 380 8.63 -4.60 23.24
C TYR A 380 9.82 -5.22 23.97
N ILE A 381 9.59 -6.12 24.91
CA ILE A 381 10.64 -6.83 25.64
C ILE A 381 10.71 -8.27 25.11
N ALA A 382 11.77 -8.59 24.39
CA ALA A 382 12.03 -9.92 23.84
C ALA A 382 12.87 -10.76 24.81
N CYS A 383 12.24 -11.71 25.50
CA CYS A 383 12.89 -12.60 26.47
C CYS A 383 13.18 -13.96 25.84
N GLY A 384 14.45 -14.27 25.59
CA GLY A 384 14.88 -15.59 25.10
C GLY A 384 14.37 -15.90 23.68
N ILE A 385 14.30 -14.87 22.82
CA ILE A 385 13.88 -14.96 21.42
C ILE A 385 15.11 -14.77 20.53
N SER A 386 15.35 -15.69 19.59
CA SER A 386 16.48 -15.60 18.65
C SER A 386 16.35 -14.46 17.64
N GLY A 387 15.12 -14.07 17.30
CA GLY A 387 14.85 -13.00 16.32
C GLY A 387 14.84 -13.50 14.88
N ALA A 388 14.28 -14.68 14.62
CA ALA A 388 14.05 -15.12 13.25
C ALA A 388 13.20 -14.09 12.49
N ILE A 389 13.42 -13.93 11.18
CA ILE A 389 12.76 -12.92 10.33
C ILE A 389 11.23 -12.99 10.49
N GLN A 390 10.67 -14.20 10.58
CA GLN A 390 9.25 -14.43 10.77
C GLN A 390 8.71 -13.82 12.07
N HIS A 391 9.53 -13.70 13.12
CA HIS A 391 9.17 -13.03 14.36
C HIS A 391 9.35 -11.52 14.24
N LEU A 392 10.49 -11.08 13.69
CA LEU A 392 10.85 -9.67 13.54
C LEU A 392 9.80 -8.87 12.75
N VAL A 393 9.29 -9.41 11.64
CA VAL A 393 8.25 -8.75 10.83
C VAL A 393 7.01 -8.38 11.66
N GLY A 394 6.72 -9.12 12.73
CA GLY A 394 5.58 -8.85 13.61
C GLY A 394 5.82 -7.81 14.69
N MET A 395 7.06 -7.34 14.91
CA MET A 395 7.39 -6.44 16.03
C MET A 395 8.47 -5.38 15.73
N GLN A 396 9.08 -5.40 14.54
CA GLN A 396 10.15 -4.47 14.15
C GLN A 396 9.75 -2.99 14.19
N ASP A 397 8.46 -2.71 14.02
CA ASP A 397 7.94 -1.33 14.01
C ASP A 397 7.67 -0.78 15.42
N SER A 398 7.96 -1.56 16.48
CA SER A 398 7.82 -1.11 17.88
C SER A 398 8.74 0.07 18.18
N ASP A 399 8.27 1.05 18.96
CA ASP A 399 9.06 2.27 19.21
C ASP A 399 10.37 1.98 19.95
N VAL A 400 10.34 1.07 20.93
CA VAL A 400 11.52 0.62 21.68
C VAL A 400 11.52 -0.90 21.78
N VAL A 401 12.62 -1.52 21.36
CA VAL A 401 12.83 -2.96 21.47
C VAL A 401 13.94 -3.24 22.50
N ILE A 402 13.61 -4.03 23.53
CA ILE A 402 14.55 -4.48 24.55
C ILE A 402 14.75 -5.99 24.40
N ALA A 403 15.94 -6.44 24.07
CA ALA A 403 16.26 -7.86 23.93
C ALA A 403 17.05 -8.39 25.13
N ILE A 404 16.60 -9.51 25.70
CA ILE A 404 17.29 -10.26 26.75
C ILE A 404 17.56 -11.66 26.22
N ASN A 405 18.83 -11.96 25.95
CA ASN A 405 19.24 -13.26 25.45
C ASN A 405 20.59 -13.67 26.03
N ARG A 406 20.82 -14.98 26.14
CA ARG A 406 22.12 -15.52 26.59
C ARG A 406 23.16 -15.50 25.48
N ASP A 407 22.72 -15.66 24.24
CA ASP A 407 23.58 -15.69 23.06
C ASP A 407 23.78 -14.27 22.51
N PRO A 408 25.00 -13.69 22.58
CA PRO A 408 25.28 -12.35 22.07
C PRO A 408 25.12 -12.21 20.56
N GLU A 409 25.21 -13.32 19.81
CA GLU A 409 25.11 -13.33 18.34
C GLU A 409 23.66 -13.50 17.84
N ALA A 410 22.68 -13.45 18.74
CA ALA A 410 21.28 -13.62 18.38
C ALA A 410 20.80 -12.49 17.44
N PRO A 411 20.18 -12.82 16.27
CA PRO A 411 19.67 -11.82 15.32
C PRO A 411 18.75 -10.75 15.90
N ILE A 412 18.06 -11.04 17.00
CA ILE A 412 17.22 -10.05 17.70
C ILE A 412 17.98 -8.79 18.13
N PHE A 413 19.28 -8.89 18.41
CA PHE A 413 20.10 -7.75 18.82
C PHE A 413 20.33 -6.75 17.68
N GLN A 414 20.17 -7.15 16.42
CA GLN A 414 20.29 -6.24 15.27
C GLN A 414 19.14 -5.23 15.20
N VAL A 415 17.97 -5.58 15.74
CA VAL A 415 16.76 -4.74 15.75
C VAL A 415 16.50 -4.14 17.15
N ALA A 416 17.20 -4.62 18.18
CA ALA A 416 17.00 -4.16 19.55
C ALA A 416 17.59 -2.76 19.78
N SER A 417 16.78 -1.85 20.32
CA SER A 417 17.25 -0.56 20.83
C SER A 417 18.15 -0.72 22.06
N TYR A 418 17.82 -1.70 22.92
CA TYR A 418 18.61 -2.06 24.10
C TYR A 418 18.79 -3.57 24.17
N GLY A 419 20.04 -4.02 24.34
CA GLY A 419 20.37 -5.44 24.47
C GLY A 419 20.99 -5.76 25.82
N ILE A 420 20.51 -6.82 26.48
CA ILE A 420 21.12 -7.38 27.68
C ILE A 420 21.54 -8.82 27.36
N VAL A 421 22.85 -9.06 27.36
CA VAL A 421 23.41 -10.41 27.26
C VAL A 421 23.48 -10.99 28.66
N GLY A 422 22.69 -12.03 28.93
CA GLY A 422 22.63 -12.63 30.25
C GLY A 422 21.50 -13.62 30.42
N ASP A 423 21.42 -14.19 31.62
CA ASP A 423 20.37 -15.15 31.95
C ASP A 423 19.04 -14.44 32.21
N LEU A 424 18.03 -14.74 31.39
CA LEU A 424 16.68 -14.20 31.53
C LEU A 424 16.08 -14.46 32.92
N PHE A 425 16.41 -15.58 33.55
CA PHE A 425 15.91 -15.94 34.88
C PHE A 425 16.44 -15.03 36.00
N GLN A 426 17.58 -14.38 35.78
CA GLN A 426 18.14 -13.42 36.72
C GLN A 426 17.77 -11.98 36.35
N VAL A 427 17.81 -11.67 35.04
CA VAL A 427 17.58 -10.32 34.52
C VAL A 427 16.12 -9.90 34.69
N VAL A 428 15.16 -10.74 34.32
CA VAL A 428 13.72 -10.38 34.36
C VAL A 428 13.25 -10.09 35.80
N PRO A 429 13.56 -10.91 36.82
CA PRO A 429 13.17 -10.59 38.20
C PRO A 429 13.92 -9.39 38.78
N ALA A 430 15.18 -9.17 38.40
CA ALA A 430 15.94 -7.98 38.81
C ALA A 430 15.33 -6.70 38.23
N LEU A 431 14.94 -6.73 36.95
CA LEU A 431 14.25 -5.63 36.28
C LEU A 431 12.89 -5.36 36.94
N THR A 432 12.10 -6.41 37.19
CA THR A 432 10.79 -6.31 37.85
C THR A 432 10.90 -5.67 39.23
N ARG A 433 11.89 -6.06 40.05
CA ARG A 433 12.13 -5.46 41.37
C ARG A 433 12.48 -3.97 41.28
N LYS A 434 13.39 -3.59 40.37
CA LYS A 434 13.75 -2.18 40.17
C LYS A 434 12.57 -1.35 39.66
N LEU A 435 11.75 -1.88 38.74
CA LEU A 435 10.56 -1.20 38.22
C LEU A 435 9.50 -1.00 39.31
N LYS A 436 9.27 -2.01 40.16
CA LYS A 436 8.37 -1.87 41.33
C LYS A 436 8.86 -0.77 42.27
N ALA A 437 10.14 -0.75 42.62
CA ALA A 437 10.73 0.28 43.47
C ALA A 437 10.63 1.69 42.87
N LEU A 438 10.89 1.83 41.56
CA LEU A 438 10.76 3.12 40.86
C LEU A 438 9.31 3.60 40.76
N LYS A 439 8.35 2.69 40.55
CA LYS A 439 6.92 3.03 40.58
C LYS A 439 6.49 3.49 41.97
N GLN A 440 6.93 2.81 43.03
CA GLN A 440 6.67 3.21 44.41
C GLN A 440 7.29 4.57 44.77
N ALA A 441 8.52 4.83 44.32
CA ALA A 441 9.18 6.13 44.50
C ALA A 441 8.47 7.27 43.75
N ARG A 442 7.91 6.99 42.56
CA ARG A 442 7.11 7.96 41.79
C ARG A 442 5.69 8.16 42.33
N SER A 443 5.09 7.16 42.98
CA SER A 443 3.71 7.23 43.48
C SER A 443 3.59 7.78 44.91
N GLY A 444 4.70 8.10 45.57
CA GLY A 444 4.69 8.84 46.84
C GLY A 444 4.00 8.14 48.01
N LYS A 445 3.81 6.81 47.97
CA LYS A 445 3.33 6.04 49.12
C LYS A 445 4.48 5.20 49.70
N PRO A 446 4.94 5.46 50.94
CA PRO A 446 5.82 4.55 51.64
C PRO A 446 5.07 3.26 51.99
N ALA A 447 5.86 2.19 52.15
CA ALA A 447 5.45 0.78 52.24
C ALA A 447 4.38 0.45 53.27
#